data_AF-A0A8C8Y9P5-F1
#
_entry.id   AF-A0A8C8Y9P5-F1
#
_cell.length_a   1.000
_cell.length_b   1.000
_cell.length_c   1.000
_cell.angle_alpha   90.00
_cell.angle_beta   90.00
_cell.angle_gamma   90.00
#
_symmetry.space_group_name_H-M   'P 1'
#
loop_
_entity.id
_entity.type
_entity.pdbx_description
1 polymer ?
#
loop_
_entity_poly.entity_id
_entity_poly.type
_entity_poly.pdbx_seq_one_letter_code
_entity_poly.pdbx_strand_id
1 'polypeptide(L)'
;MAVPPSAPLPCSPFYLRRQAPCPQCSWGMEEKAAAGAGCREPPGAPRAAAVPCFGISVDQDDILPGALRLIQELRPHWKPEQVRTKRFTDGITNKLVACYVEEDMGDCVLVRVYGERTELLVDRENEVRNFQLLRAHGCAPKLYCTFQNGLCYEYMRGMALGPEHIREPRLFRLIALEMAKIHTIHANGSLPKPTLWHKMHNYFTLVKNEINPSLSADVPTVEVLERELAWLKEHLSQLDSPVVFCHNDLLCKNIIYDSTKGHVRFIDYEYAGYNYQAFDIGNHFNEFAGVNEVDYCRYPGRDTQLQWLSYYLQAQKGMAVTPREVERLYVQVNKFALQPTSVSSRVTFLLRGVRYQWVIALLTDSGLFPGVSLLLGTLGPHPEPVLHHRL
;
A
#
# COMPACT_ATOMS: atom_id res chain seq x y z
N MET A 1 40.70 18.50 58.04
CA MET A 1 40.71 19.98 58.10
C MET A 1 40.16 20.50 56.77
N ALA A 2 39.27 21.47 56.59
CA ALA A 2 38.11 22.02 57.31
C ALA A 2 37.35 22.89 56.24
N VAL A 3 36.06 22.60 55.96
CA VAL A 3 34.85 23.49 55.80
C VAL A 3 34.93 24.81 54.94
N PRO A 4 33.88 25.34 54.25
CA PRO A 4 32.81 24.84 53.34
C PRO A 4 32.61 25.76 52.06
N PRO A 5 31.46 25.71 51.34
CA PRO A 5 30.56 26.88 51.44
C PRO A 5 29.03 26.60 51.50
N SER A 6 28.39 27.53 52.22
CA SER A 6 27.04 28.10 52.27
C SER A 6 25.82 27.52 51.50
N ALA A 7 24.74 27.31 52.25
CA ALA A 7 23.32 27.37 51.87
C ALA A 7 22.70 28.69 52.49
N PRO A 8 21.41 29.10 52.31
CA PRO A 8 20.24 28.32 51.88
C PRO A 8 19.15 29.02 51.00
N LEU A 9 18.18 28.16 50.62
CA LEU A 9 16.81 28.26 50.05
C LEU A 9 15.84 29.23 50.83
N PRO A 10 14.50 29.40 50.55
CA PRO A 10 13.50 28.54 49.85
C PRO A 10 12.42 29.34 49.03
N CYS A 11 11.30 28.87 48.46
CA CYS A 11 10.26 27.91 48.89
C CYS A 11 9.30 27.53 47.72
N SER A 12 8.68 26.34 47.86
CA SER A 12 7.56 25.75 47.11
C SER A 12 6.20 26.42 47.47
N PRO A 13 5.04 26.03 46.88
CA PRO A 13 4.22 25.00 47.56
C PRO A 13 3.46 23.95 46.69
N PHE A 14 3.41 22.72 47.23
CA PHE A 14 2.32 21.70 47.29
C PHE A 14 1.76 21.06 45.99
N TYR A 15 2.00 19.77 45.66
CA TYR A 15 1.55 18.47 46.21
C TYR A 15 0.04 18.17 46.19
N LEU A 16 -0.35 17.09 45.48
CA LEU A 16 -1.22 16.00 45.99
C LEU A 16 -1.04 14.71 45.17
N ARG A 17 -1.34 13.58 45.84
CA ARG A 17 -0.84 12.21 45.63
C ARG A 17 -1.61 11.35 44.60
N ARG A 18 -0.84 10.43 43.99
CA ARG A 18 -1.06 9.01 43.59
C ARG A 18 -2.51 8.47 43.43
N GLN A 19 -2.74 7.85 42.26
CA GLN A 19 -3.33 6.51 42.16
C GLN A 19 -2.39 5.59 41.35
N ALA A 20 -2.36 4.31 41.71
CA ALA A 20 -1.46 3.27 41.19
C ALA A 20 -1.80 2.87 39.73
N PRO A 21 -0.84 2.31 38.97
CA PRO A 21 -1.05 1.92 37.59
C PRO A 21 -1.84 0.61 37.48
N CYS A 22 -2.85 0.59 36.61
CA CYS A 22 -3.39 -0.67 36.07
C CYS A 22 -2.36 -1.24 35.07
N PRO A 23 -1.88 -2.48 35.24
CA PRO A 23 -0.92 -3.08 34.33
C PRO A 23 -1.67 -3.78 33.19
N GLN A 24 -2.38 -3.02 32.36
CA GLN A 24 -2.92 -3.48 31.08
C GLN A 24 -3.39 -2.26 30.28
N CYS A 25 -2.98 -2.19 29.01
CA CYS A 25 -3.30 -1.16 28.01
C CYS A 25 -2.42 0.11 28.01
N SER A 26 -1.29 0.06 27.30
CA SER A 26 -0.54 1.25 26.85
C SER A 26 -0.88 1.59 25.39
N TRP A 27 -2.05 2.17 25.18
CA TRP A 27 -2.40 2.88 23.94
C TRP A 27 -3.07 4.21 24.32
N GLY A 28 -2.26 5.12 24.86
CA GLY A 28 -2.69 6.50 25.12
C GLY A 28 -2.61 7.33 23.84
N MET A 29 -3.76 7.64 23.25
CA MET A 29 -3.91 8.73 22.29
C MET A 29 -3.65 10.07 23.01
N GLU A 30 -2.74 10.87 22.48
CA GLU A 30 -2.73 12.31 22.71
C GLU A 30 -2.47 13.02 21.38
N GLU A 31 -3.54 13.47 20.74
CA GLU A 31 -3.51 14.51 19.72
C GLU A 31 -4.32 15.70 20.28
N LYS A 32 -3.61 16.71 20.78
CA LYS A 32 -4.19 18.03 21.07
C LYS A 32 -3.57 19.03 20.11
N ALA A 33 -4.38 19.48 19.16
CA ALA A 33 -4.09 20.64 18.35
C ALA A 33 -4.00 21.89 19.24
N ALA A 34 -2.85 22.55 19.23
CA ALA A 34 -2.66 23.89 19.79
C ALA A 34 -2.59 24.89 18.63
N ALA A 35 -3.59 25.76 18.55
CA ALA A 35 -3.58 26.93 17.68
C ALA A 35 -2.58 27.97 18.20
N GLY A 36 -1.70 28.48 17.33
CA GLY A 36 -0.71 29.50 17.65
C GLY A 36 -0.37 30.36 16.43
N ALA A 37 -0.47 31.67 16.63
CA ALA A 37 -0.41 32.78 15.68
C ALA A 37 0.76 32.82 14.66
N GLY A 38 0.41 33.19 13.42
CA GLY A 38 1.05 34.27 12.65
C GLY A 38 2.54 34.17 12.32
N CYS A 39 2.88 33.47 11.24
CA CYS A 39 4.12 33.70 10.49
C CYS A 39 3.81 33.61 8.98
N ARG A 40 4.28 34.59 8.20
CA ARG A 40 4.07 34.65 6.74
C ARG A 40 4.78 33.46 6.07
N GLU A 41 4.02 32.60 5.41
CA GLU A 41 4.54 31.50 4.59
C GLU A 41 5.21 32.03 3.30
N PRO A 42 6.33 31.45 2.86
CA PRO A 42 6.87 31.69 1.52
C PRO A 42 5.92 31.10 0.45
N PRO A 43 6.00 31.52 -0.82
CA PRO A 43 5.04 31.12 -1.84
C PRO A 43 5.08 29.59 -2.04
N GLY A 44 4.07 28.91 -1.48
CA GLY A 44 3.87 27.48 -1.62
C GLY A 44 3.54 27.10 -3.07
N ALA A 45 3.84 25.85 -3.41
CA ALA A 45 3.45 25.23 -4.67
C ALA A 45 1.96 25.50 -4.99
N PRO A 46 1.58 25.67 -6.27
CA PRO A 46 0.21 25.99 -6.65
C PRO A 46 -0.75 24.99 -6.00
N ARG A 47 -1.72 25.51 -5.23
CA ARG A 47 -2.81 24.69 -4.66
C ARG A 47 -3.42 23.87 -5.80
N ALA A 48 -3.32 22.55 -5.69
CA ALA A 48 -3.95 21.65 -6.65
C ALA A 48 -5.43 22.05 -6.77
N ALA A 49 -5.90 22.27 -8.01
CA ALA A 49 -7.29 22.59 -8.25
C ALA A 49 -8.18 21.51 -7.60
N ALA A 50 -9.25 21.93 -6.92
CA ALA A 50 -10.18 21.00 -6.30
C ALA A 50 -10.74 20.06 -7.36
N VAL A 51 -10.70 18.75 -7.10
CA VAL A 51 -11.31 17.75 -7.98
C VAL A 51 -12.82 17.96 -7.95
N PRO A 52 -13.50 18.07 -9.10
CA PRO A 52 -14.96 18.11 -9.14
C PRO A 52 -15.55 16.90 -8.41
N CYS A 53 -16.56 17.13 -7.56
CA CYS A 53 -17.27 16.08 -6.84
C CYS A 53 -18.74 16.10 -7.25
N PHE A 54 -19.24 15.00 -7.79
CA PHE A 54 -20.64 14.88 -8.19
C PHE A 54 -21.45 14.14 -7.12
N GLY A 55 -22.64 14.66 -6.81
CA GLY A 55 -23.61 14.03 -5.91
C GLY A 55 -24.31 12.81 -6.50
N ILE A 56 -23.63 12.08 -7.39
CA ILE A 56 -24.16 10.91 -8.10
C ILE A 56 -23.69 9.66 -7.35
N SER A 57 -24.63 8.75 -7.04
CA SER A 57 -24.33 7.37 -6.67
C SER A 57 -24.55 6.45 -7.86
N VAL A 58 -23.66 5.46 -8.00
CA VAL A 58 -23.74 4.43 -9.04
C VAL A 58 -24.12 3.10 -8.38
N ASP A 59 -25.14 2.44 -8.91
CA ASP A 59 -25.51 1.10 -8.47
C ASP A 59 -24.35 0.13 -8.73
N GLN A 60 -23.95 -0.63 -7.71
CA GLN A 60 -22.87 -1.59 -7.86
C GLN A 60 -23.30 -2.75 -8.76
N ASP A 61 -24.54 -3.20 -8.71
CA ASP A 61 -24.99 -4.38 -9.46
C ASP A 61 -25.27 -4.07 -10.93
N ASP A 62 -25.66 -2.83 -11.21
CA ASP A 62 -25.72 -2.30 -12.57
C ASP A 62 -25.04 -0.92 -12.69
N ILE A 63 -23.73 -0.96 -12.97
CA ILE A 63 -22.91 0.25 -13.06
C ILE A 63 -23.20 1.12 -14.28
N LEU A 64 -23.81 0.58 -15.34
CA LEU A 64 -23.89 1.27 -16.64
C LEU A 64 -24.77 2.53 -16.62
N PRO A 65 -26.01 2.51 -16.09
CA PRO A 65 -26.85 3.70 -16.04
C PRO A 65 -26.19 4.83 -15.25
N GLY A 66 -25.59 4.51 -14.10
CA GLY A 66 -24.87 5.49 -13.28
C GLY A 66 -23.63 6.05 -13.97
N ALA A 67 -22.84 5.20 -14.62
CA ALA A 67 -21.68 5.62 -15.41
C ALA A 67 -22.08 6.56 -16.56
N LEU A 68 -23.13 6.26 -17.32
CA LEU A 68 -23.57 7.13 -18.42
C LEU A 68 -24.04 8.51 -17.94
N ARG A 69 -24.69 8.62 -16.77
CA ARG A 69 -25.00 9.93 -16.16
C ARG A 69 -23.74 10.71 -15.81
N LEU A 70 -22.72 10.05 -15.25
CA LEU A 70 -21.44 10.70 -14.96
C LEU A 70 -20.76 11.21 -16.24
N ILE A 71 -20.85 10.44 -17.33
CA ILE A 71 -20.31 10.85 -18.63
C ILE A 71 -21.06 12.06 -19.21
N GLN A 72 -22.37 12.16 -19.04
CA GLN A 72 -23.15 13.34 -19.47
C GLN A 72 -22.66 14.62 -18.77
N GLU A 73 -22.32 14.54 -17.48
CA GLU A 73 -21.75 15.68 -16.73
C GLU A 73 -20.29 15.97 -17.15
N LEU A 74 -19.46 14.94 -17.32
CA LEU A 74 -18.03 15.08 -17.65
C LEU A 74 -17.74 15.46 -19.10
N ARG A 75 -18.62 15.04 -20.02
CA ARG A 75 -18.49 15.16 -21.47
C ARG A 75 -19.87 15.48 -22.08
N PRO A 76 -20.42 16.68 -21.82
CA PRO A 76 -21.75 17.07 -22.31
C PRO A 76 -21.86 17.12 -23.85
N HIS A 77 -20.72 17.10 -24.55
CA HIS A 77 -20.66 17.08 -26.01
C HIS A 77 -20.72 15.65 -26.59
N TRP A 78 -20.58 14.60 -25.77
CA TRP A 78 -20.74 13.22 -26.23
C TRP A 78 -22.22 12.89 -26.37
N LYS A 79 -22.63 12.48 -27.58
CA LYS A 79 -23.99 12.02 -27.82
C LYS A 79 -24.19 10.66 -27.13
N PRO A 80 -25.22 10.47 -26.28
CA PRO A 80 -25.41 9.23 -25.53
C PRO A 80 -25.41 7.97 -26.40
N GLU A 81 -25.94 8.06 -27.62
CA GLU A 81 -26.05 6.94 -28.56
C GLU A 81 -24.69 6.51 -29.15
N GLN A 82 -23.68 7.37 -29.04
CA GLN A 82 -22.32 7.12 -29.53
C GLN A 82 -21.38 6.61 -28.45
N VAL A 83 -21.77 6.69 -27.17
CA VAL A 83 -20.94 6.26 -26.05
C VAL A 83 -20.91 4.74 -26.01
N ARG A 84 -19.75 4.16 -26.31
CA ARG A 84 -19.45 2.75 -26.14
C ARG A 84 -18.92 2.50 -24.73
N THR A 85 -19.17 1.30 -24.23
CA THR A 85 -18.70 0.90 -22.89
C THR A 85 -17.98 -0.43 -22.91
N LYS A 86 -16.93 -0.57 -22.09
CA LYS A 86 -16.23 -1.83 -21.86
C LYS A 86 -16.08 -2.07 -20.36
N ARG A 87 -16.64 -3.17 -19.85
CA ARG A 87 -16.47 -3.58 -18.45
C ARG A 87 -15.13 -4.30 -18.27
N PHE A 88 -14.44 -4.04 -17.17
CA PHE A 88 -13.24 -4.78 -16.75
C PHE A 88 -13.59 -5.64 -15.54
N THR A 89 -13.31 -6.93 -15.62
CA THR A 89 -13.71 -7.94 -14.62
C THR A 89 -12.56 -8.45 -13.76
N ASP A 90 -11.32 -7.97 -13.99
CA ASP A 90 -10.10 -8.52 -13.37
C ASP A 90 -9.77 -7.88 -12.00
N GLY A 91 -10.57 -6.90 -11.57
CA GLY A 91 -10.51 -6.31 -10.24
C GLY A 91 -11.27 -7.18 -9.23
N ILE A 92 -10.67 -7.42 -8.05
CA ILE A 92 -11.33 -8.20 -6.97
C ILE A 92 -12.33 -7.30 -6.24
N THR A 93 -11.90 -6.07 -5.93
CA THR A 93 -12.60 -5.18 -5.02
C THR A 93 -13.48 -4.16 -5.74
N ASN A 94 -12.98 -3.56 -6.83
CA ASN A 94 -13.61 -2.40 -7.47
C ASN A 94 -14.23 -2.79 -8.82
N LYS A 95 -15.43 -2.28 -9.12
CA LYS A 95 -16.08 -2.45 -10.42
C LYS A 95 -15.65 -1.33 -11.35
N LEU A 96 -15.18 -1.67 -12.56
CA LEU A 96 -14.57 -0.72 -13.48
C LEU A 96 -15.21 -0.79 -14.87
N VAL A 97 -15.61 0.36 -15.42
CA VAL A 97 -16.09 0.49 -16.79
C VAL A 97 -15.37 1.62 -17.52
N ALA A 98 -14.91 1.34 -18.74
CA ALA A 98 -14.46 2.36 -19.68
C ALA A 98 -15.66 2.87 -20.48
N CYS A 99 -15.75 4.19 -20.62
CA CYS A 99 -16.67 4.88 -21.51
C CYS A 99 -15.87 5.67 -22.55
N TYR A 100 -16.18 5.48 -23.83
CA TYR A 100 -15.44 6.08 -24.94
C TYR A 100 -16.33 6.22 -26.19
N VAL A 101 -16.02 7.18 -27.06
CA VAL A 101 -16.72 7.37 -28.35
C VAL A 101 -15.87 6.84 -29.50
N GLU A 102 -14.58 7.20 -29.52
CA GLU A 102 -13.64 6.83 -30.57
C GLU A 102 -12.96 5.48 -30.28
N GLU A 103 -12.69 4.69 -31.33
CA GLU A 103 -12.11 3.34 -31.20
C GLU A 103 -10.69 3.35 -30.65
N ASP A 104 -9.96 4.45 -30.83
CA ASP A 104 -8.62 4.58 -30.31
C ASP A 104 -8.60 4.74 -28.77
N MET A 105 -9.75 5.02 -28.14
CA MET A 105 -9.89 5.27 -26.70
C MET A 105 -9.06 6.46 -26.19
N GLY A 106 -8.74 7.44 -27.05
CA GLY A 106 -7.89 8.59 -26.70
C GLY A 106 -8.46 9.51 -25.62
N ASP A 107 -9.77 9.76 -25.63
CA ASP A 107 -10.49 10.52 -24.59
C ASP A 107 -11.34 9.59 -23.69
N CYS A 108 -10.90 8.35 -23.51
CA CYS A 108 -11.63 7.38 -22.68
C CYS A 108 -11.67 7.80 -21.20
N VAL A 109 -12.84 7.64 -20.60
CA VAL A 109 -13.08 7.85 -19.17
C VAL A 109 -13.28 6.49 -18.48
N LEU A 110 -12.45 6.19 -17.49
CA LEU A 110 -12.66 5.07 -16.59
C LEU A 110 -13.55 5.51 -15.43
N VAL A 111 -14.66 4.82 -15.23
CA VAL A 111 -15.54 4.97 -14.07
C VAL A 111 -15.28 3.79 -13.14
N ARG A 112 -14.68 4.06 -11.98
CA ARG A 112 -14.41 3.06 -10.94
C ARG A 112 -15.37 3.27 -9.77
N VAL A 113 -16.18 2.26 -9.50
CA VAL A 113 -17.09 2.19 -8.36
C VAL A 113 -16.40 1.40 -7.25
N TYR A 114 -16.39 1.95 -6.03
CA TYR A 114 -15.81 1.28 -4.87
C TYR A 114 -16.56 -0.01 -4.54
N GLY A 115 -15.83 -1.04 -4.12
CA GLY A 115 -16.42 -2.27 -3.61
C GLY A 115 -17.19 -2.08 -2.31
N GLU A 116 -18.10 -2.98 -2.02
CA GLU A 116 -18.88 -2.97 -0.79
C GLU A 116 -17.99 -3.08 0.46
N ARG A 117 -18.23 -2.22 1.46
CA ARG A 117 -17.54 -2.19 2.78
C ARG A 117 -16.03 -1.93 2.74
N THR A 118 -15.51 -1.49 1.61
CA THR A 118 -14.09 -1.22 1.41
C THR A 118 -13.62 0.03 2.15
N GLU A 119 -14.53 0.91 2.54
CA GLU A 119 -14.30 2.06 3.41
C GLU A 119 -13.78 1.68 4.80
N LEU A 120 -13.99 0.43 5.24
CA LEU A 120 -13.40 -0.09 6.48
C LEU A 120 -11.87 -0.27 6.37
N LEU A 121 -11.36 -0.39 5.15
CA LEU A 121 -9.95 -0.67 4.86
C LEU A 121 -9.25 0.51 4.19
N VAL A 122 -10.00 1.40 3.52
CA VAL A 122 -9.47 2.48 2.68
C VAL A 122 -10.10 3.82 3.03
N ASP A 123 -9.25 4.78 3.39
CA ASP A 123 -9.61 6.19 3.53
C ASP A 123 -9.71 6.85 2.14
N ARG A 124 -10.94 7.16 1.72
CA ARG A 124 -11.25 7.73 0.40
C ARG A 124 -10.76 9.16 0.23
N GLU A 125 -10.69 9.95 1.30
CA GLU A 125 -10.11 11.29 1.21
C GLU A 125 -8.61 11.22 1.00
N ASN A 126 -7.94 10.35 1.74
CA ASN A 126 -6.50 10.12 1.60
C ASN A 126 -6.17 9.55 0.22
N GLU A 127 -6.99 8.63 -0.31
CA GLU A 127 -6.87 8.13 -1.68
C GLU A 127 -6.88 9.25 -2.72
N VAL A 128 -7.87 10.15 -2.66
CA VAL A 128 -7.96 11.28 -3.60
C VAL A 128 -6.76 12.22 -3.48
N ARG A 129 -6.33 12.54 -2.25
CA ARG A 129 -5.13 13.37 -2.02
C ARG A 129 -3.88 12.73 -2.60
N ASN A 130 -3.69 11.44 -2.39
CA ASN A 130 -2.55 10.67 -2.89
C ASN A 130 -2.56 10.58 -4.42
N PHE A 131 -3.74 10.38 -5.02
CA PHE A 131 -3.92 10.41 -6.47
C PHE A 131 -3.50 11.76 -7.05
N GLN A 132 -3.95 12.87 -6.47
CA GLN A 132 -3.57 14.21 -6.91
C GLN A 132 -2.06 14.46 -6.75
N LEU A 133 -1.46 14.00 -5.65
CA LEU A 133 -0.02 14.12 -5.40
C LEU A 133 0.79 13.36 -6.47
N LEU A 134 0.41 12.12 -6.77
CA LEU A 134 1.02 11.32 -7.83
C LEU A 134 0.84 11.97 -9.20
N ARG A 135 -0.32 12.58 -9.47
CA ARG A 135 -0.58 13.29 -10.71
C ARG A 135 0.32 14.51 -10.85
N ALA A 136 0.52 15.29 -9.79
CA ALA A 136 1.42 16.44 -9.79
C ALA A 136 2.88 16.07 -10.13
N HIS A 137 3.28 14.82 -9.84
CA HIS A 137 4.60 14.28 -10.18
C HIS A 137 4.61 13.45 -11.49
N GLY A 138 3.50 13.46 -12.24
CA GLY A 138 3.38 12.73 -13.50
C GLY A 138 3.45 11.22 -13.34
N CYS A 139 3.07 10.68 -12.18
CA CYS A 139 3.02 9.25 -11.89
C CYS A 139 1.61 8.68 -12.07
N ALA A 140 0.56 9.48 -11.83
CA ALA A 140 -0.83 9.07 -12.01
C ALA A 140 -1.50 9.68 -13.27
N PRO A 141 -2.52 9.01 -13.83
CA PRO A 141 -3.41 9.57 -14.85
C PRO A 141 -4.14 10.83 -14.36
N LYS A 142 -4.82 11.53 -15.26
CA LYS A 142 -5.72 12.62 -14.87
C LYS A 142 -6.93 12.08 -14.11
N LEU A 143 -7.14 12.55 -12.89
CA LEU A 143 -8.39 12.37 -12.15
C LEU A 143 -9.41 13.40 -12.65
N TYR A 144 -10.52 12.96 -13.24
CA TYR A 144 -11.54 13.84 -13.81
C TYR A 144 -12.53 14.34 -12.76
N CYS A 145 -13.05 13.44 -11.93
CA CYS A 145 -13.95 13.78 -10.84
C CYS A 145 -13.99 12.67 -9.77
N THR A 146 -14.54 13.00 -8.62
CA THR A 146 -15.04 12.05 -7.63
C THR A 146 -16.57 12.03 -7.67
N PHE A 147 -17.18 10.97 -7.16
CA PHE A 147 -18.61 10.88 -6.94
C PHE A 147 -18.89 10.10 -5.64
N GLN A 148 -20.15 9.98 -5.22
CA GLN A 148 -20.49 9.50 -3.86
C GLN A 148 -19.84 8.16 -3.48
N ASN A 149 -19.69 7.26 -4.46
CA ASN A 149 -19.13 5.93 -4.25
C ASN A 149 -18.07 5.54 -5.30
N GLY A 150 -17.27 6.50 -5.77
CA GLY A 150 -16.18 6.19 -6.70
C GLY A 150 -15.46 7.38 -7.31
N LEU A 151 -14.68 7.10 -8.36
CA LEU A 151 -13.82 8.05 -9.07
C LEU A 151 -13.95 7.88 -10.59
N CYS A 152 -13.82 8.98 -11.33
CA CYS A 152 -13.61 8.95 -12.78
C CYS A 152 -12.20 9.44 -13.14
N TYR A 153 -11.43 8.67 -13.91
CA TYR A 153 -10.06 9.03 -14.28
C TYR A 153 -9.70 8.59 -15.71
N GLU A 154 -8.58 9.10 -16.21
CA GLU A 154 -8.06 8.84 -17.55
C GLU A 154 -7.65 7.37 -17.73
N TYR A 155 -8.01 6.79 -18.87
CA TYR A 155 -7.56 5.47 -19.27
C TYR A 155 -6.08 5.48 -19.65
N MET A 156 -5.30 4.61 -19.01
CA MET A 156 -3.89 4.41 -19.33
C MET A 156 -3.76 3.38 -20.47
N ARG A 157 -3.39 3.84 -21.66
CA ARG A 157 -3.08 2.95 -22.80
C ARG A 157 -1.91 2.04 -22.46
N GLY A 158 -2.06 0.75 -22.74
CA GLY A 158 -1.02 -0.25 -22.55
C GLY A 158 -1.59 -1.61 -22.17
N MET A 159 -0.68 -2.55 -21.93
CA MET A 159 -0.99 -3.90 -21.48
C MET A 159 -0.76 -4.01 -19.97
N ALA A 160 -1.75 -4.50 -19.23
CA ALA A 160 -1.55 -4.89 -17.84
C ALA A 160 -0.62 -6.10 -17.77
N LEU A 161 0.39 -6.05 -16.90
CA LEU A 161 1.37 -7.12 -16.79
C LEU A 161 0.83 -8.33 -16.00
N GLY A 162 1.35 -9.51 -16.36
CA GLY A 162 1.16 -10.76 -15.64
C GLY A 162 2.47 -11.29 -15.03
N PRO A 163 2.42 -12.38 -14.24
CA PRO A 163 3.58 -12.95 -13.56
C PRO A 163 4.76 -13.32 -14.48
N GLU A 164 4.48 -13.70 -15.73
CA GLU A 164 5.47 -13.99 -16.76
C GLU A 164 6.23 -12.74 -17.22
N HIS A 165 5.58 -11.57 -17.21
CA HIS A 165 6.14 -10.33 -17.73
C HIS A 165 7.12 -9.68 -16.76
N ILE A 166 6.86 -9.73 -15.45
CA ILE A 166 7.71 -9.08 -14.43
C ILE A 166 9.11 -9.71 -14.30
N ARG A 167 9.32 -10.89 -14.89
CA ARG A 167 10.63 -11.57 -14.98
C ARG A 167 11.44 -11.16 -16.21
N GLU A 168 10.81 -10.51 -17.21
CA GLU A 168 11.51 -10.05 -18.40
C GLU A 168 12.52 -8.95 -18.00
N PRO A 169 13.83 -9.12 -18.27
CA PRO A 169 14.85 -8.16 -17.80
C PRO A 169 14.60 -6.71 -18.19
N ARG A 170 13.96 -6.49 -19.35
CA ARG A 170 13.57 -5.15 -19.82
C ARG A 170 12.47 -4.55 -18.95
N LEU A 171 11.34 -5.26 -18.78
CA LEU A 171 10.21 -4.77 -17.98
C LEU A 171 10.58 -4.66 -16.51
N PHE A 172 11.30 -5.65 -15.99
CA PHE A 172 11.89 -5.66 -14.66
C PHE A 172 12.67 -4.38 -14.34
N ARG A 173 13.54 -3.94 -15.26
CA ARG A 173 14.27 -2.67 -15.13
C ARG A 173 13.31 -1.49 -15.14
N LEU A 174 12.36 -1.43 -16.09
CA LEU A 174 11.41 -0.31 -16.18
C LEU A 174 10.57 -0.16 -14.89
N ILE A 175 10.16 -1.28 -14.27
CA ILE A 175 9.43 -1.29 -13.00
C ILE A 175 10.29 -0.69 -11.87
N ALA A 176 11.58 -1.06 -11.80
CA ALA A 176 12.51 -0.48 -10.85
C ALA A 176 12.63 1.04 -10.99
N LEU A 177 12.69 1.53 -12.24
CA LEU A 177 12.79 2.98 -12.52
C LEU A 177 11.52 3.73 -12.13
N GLU A 178 10.33 3.21 -12.45
CA GLU A 178 9.07 3.88 -12.12
C GLU A 178 8.79 3.85 -10.60
N MET A 179 9.12 2.75 -9.91
CA MET A 179 9.04 2.71 -8.45
C MET A 179 10.02 3.70 -7.80
N ALA A 180 11.25 3.80 -8.30
CA ALA A 180 12.22 4.78 -7.83
C ALA A 180 11.68 6.21 -7.98
N LYS A 181 11.06 6.53 -9.12
CA LYS A 181 10.42 7.84 -9.35
C LYS A 181 9.34 8.13 -8.31
N ILE A 182 8.43 7.20 -8.03
CA ILE A 182 7.38 7.39 -7.00
C ILE A 182 8.01 7.58 -5.62
N HIS A 183 9.04 6.81 -5.28
CA HIS A 183 9.73 6.89 -3.99
C HIS A 183 10.57 8.17 -3.79
N THR A 184 10.71 9.03 -4.83
CA THR A 184 11.30 10.37 -4.71
C THR A 184 10.29 11.46 -4.36
N ILE A 185 8.99 11.14 -4.28
CA ILE A 185 7.97 12.09 -3.85
C ILE A 185 8.12 12.33 -2.35
N HIS A 186 8.54 13.54 -2.00
CA HIS A 186 8.79 13.93 -0.61
C HIS A 186 7.56 14.60 0.03
N ALA A 187 7.39 14.38 1.33
CA ALA A 187 6.40 15.10 2.11
C ALA A 187 6.85 16.56 2.29
N ASN A 188 5.91 17.49 2.15
CA ASN A 188 6.14 18.87 2.54
C ASN A 188 6.00 18.98 4.07
N GLY A 189 7.03 19.48 4.75
CA GLY A 189 6.98 19.74 6.20
C GLY A 189 7.59 18.64 7.06
N SER A 190 6.81 18.04 7.96
CA SER A 190 7.31 17.06 8.93
C SER A 190 7.64 15.72 8.26
N LEU A 191 8.60 15.00 8.86
CA LEU A 191 8.95 13.65 8.41
C LEU A 191 7.71 12.74 8.52
N PRO A 192 7.28 12.11 7.42
CA PRO A 192 6.08 11.30 7.42
C PRO A 192 6.29 10.03 8.25
N LYS A 193 5.24 9.57 8.92
CA LYS A 193 5.24 8.29 9.66
C LYS A 193 4.80 7.15 8.73
N PRO A 194 5.37 5.95 8.87
CA PRO A 194 5.00 4.81 8.03
C PRO A 194 3.61 4.29 8.40
N THR A 195 2.75 4.10 7.39
CA THR A 195 1.36 3.66 7.61
C THR A 195 1.22 2.18 7.94
N LEU A 196 2.25 1.35 7.67
CA LEU A 196 2.19 -0.12 7.81
C LEU A 196 1.62 -0.57 9.15
N TRP A 197 2.19 -0.11 10.26
CA TRP A 197 1.81 -0.58 11.59
C TRP A 197 0.41 -0.16 11.99
N HIS A 198 -0.02 1.04 11.60
CA HIS A 198 -1.38 1.49 11.83
C HIS A 198 -2.38 0.65 11.05
N LYS A 199 -2.12 0.40 9.76
CA LYS A 199 -2.98 -0.46 8.92
C LYS A 199 -3.06 -1.89 9.46
N MET A 200 -1.92 -2.50 9.80
CA MET A 200 -1.90 -3.86 10.38
C MET A 200 -2.71 -3.95 11.67
N HIS A 201 -2.63 -2.94 12.54
CA HIS A 201 -3.41 -2.91 13.78
C HIS A 201 -4.91 -2.75 13.52
N ASN A 202 -5.30 -1.90 12.57
CA ASN A 202 -6.70 -1.72 12.19
C ASN A 202 -7.28 -3.04 11.63
N TYR A 203 -6.54 -3.70 10.74
CA TYR A 203 -6.93 -4.98 10.18
C TYR A 203 -7.06 -6.07 11.24
N PHE A 204 -6.06 -6.18 12.11
CA PHE A 204 -6.11 -7.11 13.22
C PHE A 204 -7.34 -6.87 14.11
N THR A 205 -7.68 -5.61 14.38
CA THR A 205 -8.85 -5.24 15.18
C THR A 205 -10.17 -5.60 14.49
N LEU A 206 -10.25 -5.53 13.17
CA LEU A 206 -11.44 -5.94 12.41
C LEU A 206 -11.66 -7.45 12.45
N VAL A 207 -10.58 -8.25 12.43
CA VAL A 207 -10.69 -9.72 12.35
C VAL A 207 -10.63 -10.41 13.71
N LYS A 208 -10.08 -9.78 14.76
CA LYS A 208 -9.81 -10.46 16.05
C LYS A 208 -11.04 -11.13 16.67
N ASN A 209 -12.23 -10.56 16.48
CA ASN A 209 -13.48 -11.10 17.02
C ASN A 209 -14.06 -12.24 16.16
N GLU A 210 -13.62 -12.34 14.91
CA GLU A 210 -14.01 -13.40 13.97
C GLU A 210 -13.11 -14.63 14.11
N ILE A 211 -11.90 -14.50 14.66
CA ILE A 211 -10.98 -15.61 14.88
C ILE A 211 -11.54 -16.53 15.97
N ASN A 212 -12.24 -17.58 15.53
CA ASN A 212 -12.74 -18.64 16.38
C ASN A 212 -11.90 -19.92 16.17
N PRO A 213 -11.52 -20.65 17.24
CA PRO A 213 -10.89 -21.97 17.15
C PRO A 213 -11.59 -22.97 16.21
N SER A 214 -12.87 -22.77 15.90
CA SER A 214 -13.62 -23.58 14.94
C SER A 214 -13.33 -23.30 13.46
N LEU A 215 -12.64 -22.20 13.12
CA LEU A 215 -12.38 -21.83 11.71
C LEU A 215 -11.27 -22.67 11.06
N SER A 216 -10.25 -23.06 11.82
CA SER A 216 -9.20 -23.99 11.38
C SER A 216 -8.25 -24.31 12.53
N ALA A 217 -7.84 -25.58 12.67
CA ALA A 217 -6.84 -26.01 13.66
C ALA A 217 -5.45 -25.39 13.43
N ASP A 218 -5.21 -24.83 12.23
CA ASP A 218 -3.92 -24.26 11.83
C ASP A 218 -3.82 -22.75 12.06
N VAL A 219 -4.92 -22.07 12.41
CA VAL A 219 -4.91 -20.62 12.65
C VAL A 219 -4.43 -20.34 14.08
N PRO A 220 -3.35 -19.56 14.28
CA PRO A 220 -2.88 -19.23 15.62
C PRO A 220 -3.87 -18.39 16.40
N THR A 221 -3.82 -18.49 17.73
CA THR A 221 -4.75 -17.75 18.59
C THR A 221 -4.51 -16.25 18.48
N VAL A 222 -5.53 -15.46 18.84
CA VAL A 222 -5.47 -13.99 18.86
C VAL A 222 -4.25 -13.50 19.65
N GLU A 223 -3.94 -14.11 20.81
CA GLU A 223 -2.81 -13.73 21.65
C GLU A 223 -1.46 -14.03 20.99
N VAL A 224 -1.38 -15.11 20.19
CA VAL A 224 -0.17 -15.40 19.41
C VAL A 224 0.00 -14.34 18.33
N LEU A 225 -1.06 -14.03 17.58
CA LEU A 225 -1.04 -13.03 16.51
C LEU A 225 -0.65 -11.63 17.03
N GLU A 226 -1.17 -11.21 18.19
CA GLU A 226 -0.79 -9.95 18.85
C GLU A 226 0.70 -9.90 19.16
N ARG A 227 1.24 -10.99 19.73
CA ARG A 227 2.66 -11.09 20.07
C ARG A 227 3.54 -11.06 18.82
N GLU A 228 3.16 -11.77 17.77
CA GLU A 228 3.90 -11.78 16.51
C GLU A 228 3.87 -10.40 15.82
N LEU A 229 2.73 -9.71 15.83
CA LEU A 229 2.62 -8.34 15.30
C LEU A 229 3.52 -7.36 16.07
N ALA A 230 3.53 -7.46 17.41
CA ALA A 230 4.40 -6.64 18.25
C ALA A 230 5.89 -6.93 17.97
N TRP A 231 6.24 -8.21 17.87
CA TRP A 231 7.60 -8.65 17.55
C TRP A 231 8.06 -8.14 16.18
N LEU A 232 7.22 -8.29 15.13
CA LEU A 232 7.50 -7.77 13.78
C LEU A 232 7.74 -6.26 13.80
N LYS A 233 6.87 -5.53 14.50
CA LYS A 233 6.99 -4.07 14.64
C LYS A 233 8.31 -3.68 15.26
N GLU A 234 8.69 -4.32 16.36
CA GLU A 234 9.95 -4.05 17.05
C GLU A 234 11.16 -4.33 16.15
N HIS A 235 11.19 -5.50 15.49
CA HIS A 235 12.36 -5.93 14.71
C HIS A 235 12.51 -5.17 13.39
N LEU A 236 11.41 -4.94 12.66
CA LEU A 236 11.47 -4.29 11.36
C LEU A 236 11.65 -2.77 11.48
N SER A 237 11.17 -2.15 12.57
CA SER A 237 11.40 -0.71 12.79
C SER A 237 12.86 -0.38 13.10
N GLN A 238 13.67 -1.34 13.56
CA GLN A 238 15.10 -1.17 13.81
C GLN A 238 15.97 -1.24 12.55
N LEU A 239 15.39 -1.60 11.40
CA LEU A 239 16.14 -1.73 10.15
C LEU A 239 16.52 -0.38 9.53
N ASP A 240 15.98 0.73 10.04
CA ASP A 240 16.18 2.08 9.50
C ASP A 240 15.94 2.15 7.98
N SER A 241 14.89 1.46 7.50
CA SER A 241 14.43 1.64 6.13
C SER A 241 13.86 3.06 6.00
N PRO A 242 14.25 3.83 4.96
CA PRO A 242 13.67 5.14 4.72
C PRO A 242 12.14 5.07 4.58
N VAL A 243 11.45 6.08 5.11
CA VAL A 243 10.02 6.28 4.84
C VAL A 243 9.89 7.14 3.59
N VAL A 244 9.27 6.58 2.56
CA VAL A 244 9.05 7.20 1.25
C VAL A 244 7.58 7.09 0.87
N PHE A 245 7.15 7.84 -0.15
CA PHE A 245 5.81 7.65 -0.68
C PHE A 245 5.75 6.33 -1.45
N CYS A 246 4.94 5.38 -0.99
CA CYS A 246 4.86 4.02 -1.52
C CYS A 246 3.51 3.79 -2.22
N HIS A 247 3.49 2.84 -3.16
CA HIS A 247 2.27 2.27 -3.73
C HIS A 247 1.57 1.35 -2.73
N ASN A 248 2.34 0.55 -1.99
CA ASN A 248 1.92 -0.45 -0.99
C ASN A 248 1.14 -1.66 -1.53
N ASP A 249 0.86 -1.73 -2.83
CA ASP A 249 0.08 -2.80 -3.45
C ASP A 249 0.45 -3.01 -4.93
N LEU A 250 1.74 -3.13 -5.21
CA LEU A 250 2.24 -3.23 -6.58
C LEU A 250 2.14 -4.64 -7.17
N LEU A 251 0.90 -5.12 -7.30
CA LEU A 251 0.53 -6.36 -8.00
C LEU A 251 0.89 -6.27 -9.49
N CYS A 252 1.11 -7.42 -10.16
CA CYS A 252 1.43 -7.45 -11.60
C CYS A 252 0.41 -6.65 -12.44
N LYS A 253 -0.88 -6.85 -12.16
CA LYS A 253 -2.00 -6.21 -12.87
C LYS A 253 -2.07 -4.69 -12.67
N ASN A 254 -1.43 -4.18 -11.62
CA ASN A 254 -1.34 -2.75 -11.32
C ASN A 254 -0.20 -2.07 -12.09
N ILE A 255 0.50 -2.81 -12.95
CA ILE A 255 1.57 -2.31 -13.81
C ILE A 255 1.09 -2.33 -15.26
N ILE A 256 1.01 -1.15 -15.88
CA ILE A 256 0.65 -0.98 -17.29
C ILE A 256 1.93 -0.71 -18.08
N TYR A 257 2.19 -1.55 -19.08
CA TYR A 257 3.28 -1.34 -20.03
C TYR A 257 2.76 -0.73 -21.34
N ASP A 258 3.25 0.47 -21.66
CA ASP A 258 3.00 1.13 -22.95
C ASP A 258 4.17 0.80 -23.89
N SER A 259 3.96 -0.17 -24.79
CA SER A 259 4.96 -0.58 -25.77
C SER A 259 5.29 0.49 -26.80
N THR A 260 4.37 1.42 -27.06
CA THR A 260 4.57 2.51 -28.03
C THR A 260 5.52 3.58 -27.49
N LYS A 261 5.46 3.83 -26.18
CA LYS A 261 6.31 4.80 -25.49
C LYS A 261 7.48 4.16 -24.73
N GLY A 262 7.54 2.83 -24.66
CA GLY A 262 8.63 2.08 -24.03
C GLY A 262 8.78 2.31 -22.53
N HIS A 263 7.68 2.56 -21.81
CA HIS A 263 7.70 2.77 -20.36
C HIS A 263 6.58 2.04 -19.64
N VAL A 264 6.71 1.92 -18.32
CA VAL A 264 5.68 1.39 -17.44
C VAL A 264 5.07 2.51 -16.60
N ARG A 265 3.80 2.35 -16.25
CA ARG A 265 3.08 3.20 -15.30
C ARG A 265 2.34 2.32 -14.33
N PHE A 266 2.25 2.76 -13.09
CA PHE A 266 1.44 2.06 -12.10
C PHE A 266 0.02 2.63 -12.10
N ILE A 267 -0.94 1.86 -11.58
CA ILE A 267 -2.34 2.25 -11.42
C ILE A 267 -2.85 1.68 -10.09
N ASP A 268 -4.05 2.09 -9.69
CA ASP A 268 -4.74 1.60 -8.48
C ASP A 268 -4.04 1.97 -7.16
N TYR A 269 -4.08 3.26 -6.83
CA TYR A 269 -3.36 3.85 -5.70
C TYR A 269 -4.14 3.85 -4.37
N GLU A 270 -5.12 2.97 -4.21
CA GLU A 270 -6.01 2.99 -3.04
C GLU A 270 -5.27 2.76 -1.72
N TYR A 271 -4.18 2.00 -1.76
CA TYR A 271 -3.30 1.74 -0.62
C TYR A 271 -2.10 2.68 -0.53
N ALA A 272 -1.91 3.59 -1.49
CA ALA A 272 -0.74 4.46 -1.55
C ALA A 272 -0.62 5.35 -0.31
N GLY A 273 0.61 5.72 0.03
CA GLY A 273 0.91 6.55 1.18
C GLY A 273 2.33 6.33 1.68
N TYR A 274 2.75 7.15 2.64
CA TYR A 274 4.09 7.09 3.20
C TYR A 274 4.31 5.80 3.98
N ASN A 275 5.32 5.03 3.58
CA ASN A 275 5.65 3.77 4.20
C ASN A 275 7.14 3.43 4.03
N TYR A 276 7.58 2.30 4.58
CA TYR A 276 8.96 1.85 4.42
C TYR A 276 9.26 1.51 2.95
N GLN A 277 10.33 2.09 2.42
CA GLN A 277 10.86 1.77 1.09
C GLN A 277 11.02 0.26 0.88
N ALA A 278 11.62 -0.42 1.86
CA ALA A 278 11.86 -1.86 1.79
C ALA A 278 10.58 -2.70 1.77
N PHE A 279 9.49 -2.19 2.37
CA PHE A 279 8.19 -2.85 2.35
C PHE A 279 7.60 -2.88 0.94
N ASP A 280 7.59 -1.76 0.23
CA ASP A 280 6.96 -1.68 -1.09
C ASP A 280 7.71 -2.53 -2.14
N ILE A 281 9.05 -2.52 -2.07
CA ILE A 281 9.91 -3.37 -2.90
C ILE A 281 9.71 -4.85 -2.55
N GLY A 282 9.71 -5.20 -1.25
CA GLY A 282 9.51 -6.57 -0.79
C GLY A 282 8.14 -7.12 -1.19
N ASN A 283 7.09 -6.29 -1.10
CA ASN A 283 5.75 -6.61 -1.59
C ASN A 283 5.78 -6.93 -3.09
N HIS A 284 6.42 -6.10 -3.91
CA HIS A 284 6.55 -6.37 -5.34
C HIS A 284 7.33 -7.67 -5.64
N PHE A 285 8.38 -8.00 -4.89
CA PHE A 285 9.09 -9.27 -5.08
C PHE A 285 8.24 -10.48 -4.71
N ASN A 286 7.35 -10.36 -3.74
CA ASN A 286 6.39 -11.42 -3.40
C ASN A 286 5.41 -11.74 -4.54
N GLU A 287 5.16 -10.79 -5.46
CA GLU A 287 4.31 -11.02 -6.65
C GLU A 287 4.92 -11.99 -7.65
N PHE A 288 6.25 -12.20 -7.63
CA PHE A 288 6.91 -13.17 -8.49
C PHE A 288 6.44 -14.60 -8.20
N ALA A 289 6.03 -14.88 -6.96
CA ALA A 289 5.48 -16.16 -6.57
C ALA A 289 4.04 -16.37 -7.05
N GLY A 290 3.35 -15.33 -7.54
CA GLY A 290 1.96 -15.38 -7.96
C GLY A 290 0.96 -15.27 -6.81
N VAL A 291 -0.28 -14.90 -7.14
CA VAL A 291 -1.36 -14.66 -6.17
C VAL A 291 -2.27 -15.87 -6.01
N ASN A 292 -2.85 -16.36 -7.11
CA ASN A 292 -3.83 -17.46 -7.11
C ASN A 292 -3.17 -18.83 -6.95
N GLU A 293 -2.06 -19.04 -7.66
CA GLU A 293 -1.22 -20.24 -7.60
C GLU A 293 0.16 -19.83 -7.11
N VAL A 294 0.36 -19.94 -5.79
CA VAL A 294 1.60 -19.50 -5.15
C VAL A 294 2.70 -20.53 -5.35
N ASP A 295 3.75 -20.14 -6.08
CA ASP A 295 4.95 -20.93 -6.31
C ASP A 295 6.19 -20.11 -5.89
N TYR A 296 6.67 -20.37 -4.67
CA TYR A 296 7.82 -19.69 -4.08
C TYR A 296 9.14 -19.99 -4.80
N CYS A 297 9.22 -21.04 -5.65
CA CYS A 297 10.40 -21.27 -6.48
C CYS A 297 10.58 -20.15 -7.53
N ARG A 298 9.54 -19.37 -7.79
CA ARG A 298 9.57 -18.22 -8.70
C ARG A 298 10.02 -16.91 -8.04
N TYR A 299 10.10 -16.85 -6.70
CA TYR A 299 10.60 -15.67 -6.00
C TYR A 299 12.01 -15.32 -6.49
N PRO A 300 12.35 -14.03 -6.72
CA PRO A 300 13.60 -13.68 -7.37
C PRO A 300 14.81 -14.11 -6.50
N GLY A 301 15.75 -14.82 -7.14
CA GLY A 301 17.02 -15.18 -6.52
C GLY A 301 17.87 -13.95 -6.17
N ARG A 302 18.89 -14.14 -5.33
CA ARG A 302 19.74 -13.06 -4.82
C ARG A 302 20.32 -12.18 -5.93
N ASP A 303 20.88 -12.77 -6.97
CA ASP A 303 21.52 -12.01 -8.06
C ASP A 303 20.52 -11.14 -8.81
N THR A 304 19.33 -11.68 -9.09
CA THR A 304 18.22 -10.92 -9.68
C THR A 304 17.81 -9.77 -8.76
N GLN A 305 17.61 -10.02 -7.47
CA GLN A 305 17.25 -8.95 -6.52
C GLN A 305 18.31 -7.85 -6.47
N LEU A 306 19.60 -8.20 -6.33
CA LEU A 306 20.67 -7.20 -6.30
C LEU A 306 20.73 -6.38 -7.59
N GLN A 307 20.50 -7.01 -8.75
CA GLN A 307 20.42 -6.31 -10.02
C GLN A 307 19.23 -5.33 -10.05
N TRP A 308 18.05 -5.75 -9.60
CA TRP A 308 16.88 -4.87 -9.50
C TRP A 308 17.15 -3.67 -8.60
N LEU A 309 17.67 -3.93 -7.40
CA LEU A 309 17.95 -2.93 -6.38
C LEU A 309 19.01 -1.95 -6.84
N SER A 310 19.97 -2.41 -7.66
CA SER A 310 20.96 -1.54 -8.30
C SER A 310 20.30 -0.57 -9.28
N TYR A 311 19.42 -1.05 -10.17
CA TYR A 311 18.67 -0.18 -11.09
C TYR A 311 17.80 0.82 -10.34
N TYR A 312 17.09 0.36 -9.32
CA TYR A 312 16.24 1.18 -8.48
C TYR A 312 17.04 2.28 -7.76
N LEU A 313 18.11 1.94 -7.04
CA LEU A 313 18.92 2.90 -6.29
C LEU A 313 19.62 3.90 -7.22
N GLN A 314 20.09 3.44 -8.38
CA GLN A 314 20.74 4.31 -9.36
C GLN A 314 19.76 5.35 -9.91
N ALA A 315 18.53 4.93 -10.19
CA ALA A 315 17.46 5.83 -10.63
C ALA A 315 17.03 6.81 -9.54
N GLN A 316 16.92 6.33 -8.30
CA GLN A 316 16.52 7.16 -7.16
C GLN A 316 17.56 8.24 -6.84
N LYS A 317 18.85 7.91 -6.92
CA LYS A 317 19.95 8.83 -6.58
C LYS A 317 20.43 9.69 -7.75
N GLY A 318 20.23 9.25 -8.99
CA GLY A 318 20.81 9.88 -10.17
C GLY A 318 22.34 9.77 -10.26
N MET A 319 22.98 8.89 -9.47
CA MET A 319 24.42 8.70 -9.46
C MET A 319 24.81 7.23 -9.20
N ALA A 320 26.11 6.94 -9.30
CA ALA A 320 26.64 5.61 -9.06
C ALA A 320 26.31 5.11 -7.65
N VAL A 321 25.90 3.84 -7.56
CA VAL A 321 25.54 3.16 -6.32
C VAL A 321 26.65 2.22 -5.91
N THR A 322 26.94 2.15 -4.61
CA THR A 322 27.97 1.23 -4.11
C THR A 322 27.38 -0.15 -3.83
N PRO A 323 28.17 -1.24 -3.97
CA PRO A 323 27.70 -2.59 -3.61
C PRO A 323 27.18 -2.69 -2.18
N ARG A 324 27.76 -1.93 -1.24
CA ARG A 324 27.33 -1.89 0.16
C ARG A 324 25.92 -1.33 0.34
N GLU A 325 25.56 -0.32 -0.45
CA GLU A 325 24.21 0.27 -0.39
C GLU A 325 23.16 -0.67 -0.96
N VAL A 326 23.49 -1.37 -2.05
CA VAL A 326 22.64 -2.41 -2.63
C VAL A 326 22.46 -3.56 -1.64
N GLU A 327 23.53 -4.00 -1.00
CA GLU A 327 23.49 -5.08 0.01
C GLU A 327 22.64 -4.69 1.23
N ARG A 328 22.79 -3.45 1.72
CA ARG A 328 21.98 -2.95 2.84
C ARG A 328 20.50 -2.99 2.49
N LEU A 329 20.13 -2.48 1.31
CA LEU A 329 18.74 -2.49 0.87
C LEU A 329 18.23 -3.92 0.65
N TYR A 330 19.06 -4.82 0.11
CA TYR A 330 18.73 -6.24 -0.04
C TYR A 330 18.34 -6.89 1.29
N VAL A 331 19.12 -6.66 2.35
CA VAL A 331 18.80 -7.18 3.69
C VAL A 331 17.48 -6.60 4.21
N GLN A 332 17.28 -5.29 4.09
CA GLN A 332 16.04 -4.64 4.51
C GLN A 332 14.84 -5.21 3.76
N VAL A 333 14.91 -5.27 2.42
CA VAL A 333 13.84 -5.78 1.55
C VAL A 333 13.47 -7.21 1.90
N ASN A 334 14.43 -8.12 2.07
CA ASN A 334 14.10 -9.52 2.38
C ASN A 334 13.53 -9.70 3.78
N LYS A 335 13.90 -8.83 4.74
CA LYS A 335 13.27 -8.80 6.07
C LYS A 335 11.82 -8.32 5.99
N PHE A 336 11.54 -7.27 5.21
CA PHE A 336 10.16 -6.78 5.00
C PHE A 336 9.32 -7.69 4.09
N ALA A 337 9.93 -8.40 3.15
CA ALA A 337 9.28 -9.43 2.33
C ALA A 337 8.97 -10.70 3.13
N LEU A 338 9.58 -10.84 4.31
CA LEU A 338 9.42 -11.95 5.24
C LEU A 338 9.88 -13.29 4.65
N GLN A 339 10.99 -13.27 3.91
CA GLN A 339 11.53 -14.45 3.25
C GLN A 339 11.84 -15.56 4.28
N PRO A 340 11.50 -16.84 3.99
CA PRO A 340 11.63 -17.97 4.91
C PRO A 340 13.02 -18.19 5.53
N THR A 341 14.08 -17.67 4.91
CA THR A 341 15.46 -17.76 5.43
C THR A 341 15.72 -16.85 6.64
N SER A 342 14.83 -15.88 6.89
CA SER A 342 15.05 -14.80 7.85
C SER A 342 14.17 -14.84 9.10
N VAL A 343 13.19 -15.74 9.13
CA VAL A 343 12.19 -15.87 10.20
C VAL A 343 11.93 -17.35 10.48
N SER A 344 11.90 -17.74 11.75
CA SER A 344 11.68 -19.12 12.20
C SER A 344 10.52 -19.80 11.46
N SER A 345 10.63 -21.10 11.21
CA SER A 345 9.68 -21.91 10.41
C SER A 345 8.22 -21.79 10.86
N ARG A 346 7.98 -21.43 12.13
CA ARG A 346 6.64 -21.19 12.70
C ARG A 346 6.04 -19.83 12.30
N VAL A 347 6.87 -18.81 12.13
CA VAL A 347 6.45 -17.47 11.69
C VAL A 347 6.25 -17.44 10.18
N THR A 348 6.98 -18.27 9.43
CA THR A 348 6.80 -18.43 7.97
C THR A 348 5.37 -18.88 7.62
N PHE A 349 4.74 -19.72 8.44
CA PHE A 349 3.35 -20.17 8.22
C PHE A 349 2.34 -19.02 8.39
N LEU A 350 2.52 -18.23 9.45
CA LEU A 350 1.74 -17.01 9.72
C LEU A 350 1.93 -15.93 8.65
N LEU A 351 3.15 -15.76 8.13
CA LEU A 351 3.53 -14.67 7.24
C LEU A 351 3.34 -14.98 5.76
N ARG A 352 3.36 -16.27 5.37
CA ARG A 352 2.68 -16.75 4.15
C ARG A 352 1.20 -16.33 4.17
N GLY A 353 0.66 -16.12 5.38
CA GLY A 353 -0.67 -15.64 5.71
C GLY A 353 -0.82 -14.14 6.05
N VAL A 354 0.21 -13.29 5.89
CA VAL A 354 0.07 -11.83 6.04
C VAL A 354 0.24 -11.17 4.67
N ARG A 355 -0.48 -11.67 3.67
CA ARG A 355 -0.88 -10.81 2.55
C ARG A 355 -2.02 -9.93 3.04
N TYR A 356 -2.16 -8.71 2.53
CA TYR A 356 -3.43 -7.97 2.63
C TYR A 356 -4.62 -8.88 2.23
N GLN A 357 -4.37 -9.79 1.28
CA GLN A 357 -5.24 -10.87 0.83
C GLN A 357 -5.69 -11.88 1.89
N TRP A 358 -4.93 -12.15 2.95
CA TRP A 358 -5.35 -13.09 4.00
C TRP A 358 -6.28 -12.46 5.00
N VAL A 359 -6.07 -11.19 5.37
CA VAL A 359 -7.07 -10.42 6.13
C VAL A 359 -8.34 -10.33 5.30
N ILE A 360 -8.22 -10.04 4.00
CA ILE A 360 -9.36 -10.04 3.07
C ILE A 360 -10.02 -11.43 2.99
N ALA A 361 -9.26 -12.52 2.91
CA ALA A 361 -9.79 -13.89 2.90
C ALA A 361 -10.49 -14.25 4.23
N LEU A 362 -9.92 -13.88 5.38
CA LEU A 362 -10.55 -14.09 6.69
C LEU A 362 -11.82 -13.25 6.87
N LEU A 363 -11.81 -12.02 6.33
CA LEU A 363 -12.98 -11.13 6.25
C LEU A 363 -14.05 -11.63 5.26
N THR A 364 -13.65 -12.43 4.28
CA THR A 364 -14.56 -13.10 3.33
C THR A 364 -15.21 -14.30 4.00
N ASP A 365 -14.41 -15.15 4.63
CA ASP A 365 -14.85 -16.39 5.28
C ASP A 365 -15.70 -16.13 6.53
N SER A 366 -15.53 -14.99 7.19
CA SER A 366 -16.42 -14.52 8.27
C SER A 366 -17.77 -13.99 7.79
N GLY A 367 -18.02 -13.95 6.47
CA GLY A 367 -19.26 -13.44 5.90
C GLY A 367 -19.42 -11.91 5.96
N LEU A 368 -18.40 -11.18 6.44
CA LEU A 368 -18.36 -9.72 6.44
C LEU A 368 -18.23 -9.13 5.02
N PHE A 369 -17.70 -9.92 4.06
CA PHE A 369 -17.53 -9.54 2.66
C PHE A 369 -17.97 -10.69 1.72
N PRO A 370 -19.28 -10.89 1.47
CA PRO A 370 -19.81 -12.04 0.72
C PRO A 370 -19.43 -12.06 -0.78
N GLY A 371 -18.70 -11.05 -1.28
CA GLY A 371 -18.27 -10.94 -2.68
C GLY A 371 -16.85 -11.41 -3.01
N VAL A 372 -16.07 -11.93 -2.05
CA VAL A 372 -14.61 -12.16 -2.20
C VAL A 372 -14.24 -13.66 -2.22
N SER A 373 -15.18 -14.53 -2.63
CA SER A 373 -15.14 -16.00 -2.49
C SER A 373 -14.15 -16.76 -3.40
N LEU A 374 -12.97 -16.23 -3.72
CA LEU A 374 -12.02 -16.88 -4.63
C LEU A 374 -10.59 -16.75 -4.11
N LEU A 375 -10.17 -17.59 -3.14
CA LEU A 375 -8.74 -17.65 -2.73
C LEU A 375 -8.29 -18.89 -1.92
N LEU A 376 -9.01 -20.02 -1.97
CA LEU A 376 -8.52 -21.28 -1.37
C LEU A 376 -7.97 -22.23 -2.44
N GLY A 377 -6.70 -22.02 -2.81
CA GLY A 377 -5.87 -23.00 -3.52
C GLY A 377 -5.18 -23.95 -2.54
N THR A 378 -5.35 -25.26 -2.76
CA THR A 378 -4.88 -26.37 -1.92
C THR A 378 -3.36 -26.34 -1.62
N LEU A 379 -3.00 -26.42 -0.33
CA LEU A 379 -1.63 -26.59 0.15
C LEU A 379 -1.12 -28.00 -0.20
N GLY A 380 -0.19 -28.12 -1.16
CA GLY A 380 0.54 -29.36 -1.46
C GLY A 380 1.75 -29.60 -0.53
N PRO A 381 2.29 -30.83 -0.47
CA PRO A 381 3.32 -31.21 0.50
C PRO A 381 4.73 -30.68 0.18
N HIS A 382 5.47 -30.38 1.24
CA HIS A 382 6.82 -29.79 1.31
C HIS A 382 7.95 -30.74 0.87
N PRO A 383 9.06 -30.23 0.29
CA PRO A 383 10.41 -30.78 0.44
C PRO A 383 11.18 -30.10 1.59
N GLU A 384 12.03 -30.87 2.29
CA GLU A 384 12.79 -30.46 3.48
C GLU A 384 13.87 -29.38 3.24
N PRO A 385 14.22 -28.59 4.29
CA PRO A 385 15.21 -27.52 4.21
C PRO A 385 16.65 -28.01 4.46
N VAL A 386 17.57 -27.60 3.59
CA VAL A 386 19.02 -27.62 3.83
C VAL A 386 19.47 -26.21 4.21
N LEU A 387 19.83 -26.00 5.47
CA LEU A 387 20.58 -24.82 5.90
C LEU A 387 21.56 -25.18 7.02
N HIS A 388 22.84 -25.13 6.70
CA HIS A 388 23.88 -24.69 7.62
C HIS A 388 24.81 -23.76 6.84
N HIS A 389 24.75 -22.45 7.11
CA HIS A 389 25.87 -21.72 7.68
C HIS A 389 25.50 -20.25 7.91
N ARG A 390 25.94 -19.76 9.07
CA ARG A 390 25.76 -18.43 9.65
C ARG A 390 26.34 -17.33 8.76
N LEU A 391 25.73 -16.16 8.81
CA LEU A 391 26.39 -14.89 9.17
C LEU A 391 25.43 -14.03 9.98
#